data_AF-A0A357APX9-F1
#
_entry.id   AF-A0A357APX9-F1
#
_cell.length_a   1.000
_cell.length_b   1.000
_cell.length_c   1.000
_cell.angle_alpha   90.00
_cell.angle_beta   90.00
_cell.angle_gamma   90.00
#
_symmetry.space_group_name_H-M   'P 1'
#
loop_
_entity.id
_entity.type
_entity.pdbx_description
1 polymer ?
#
loop_
_entity_poly.entity_id
_entity_poly.type
_entity_poly.pdbx_seq_one_letter_code
_entity_poly.pdbx_strand_id
1 'polypeptide(L)'
;MGMNRFPVEEYATLELNQVAFPKTGMVVSQTPLGAKFTTDSSVSGAYGVCENGMWVVADKAAGVIDAPAAVTDKPIGIVYTAEKEYDMYHYGLKTFGRKVAGDYPRVGILGVGDTVTTNCLQYNTDNFANDTALDTYLKGDLTAAATAAYVIVKAGSPVPEIVKALPQNYAGAYGRVVKYYTVPNGEKGVKYQMLRV
;
A
#
# COMPACT_ATOMS: atom_id res chain seq x y z
N MET A 1 9.58 -7.38 17.73
CA MET A 1 9.23 -8.05 16.45
C MET A 1 9.74 -7.21 15.29
N GLY A 2 10.08 -7.83 14.17
CA GLY A 2 10.47 -7.13 12.95
C GLY A 2 9.30 -6.95 11.99
N MET A 3 9.18 -5.75 11.41
CA MET A 3 8.36 -5.55 10.22
C MET A 3 9.25 -5.81 9.01
N ASN A 4 8.81 -6.71 8.13
CA ASN A 4 9.50 -7.02 6.89
C ASN A 4 8.69 -6.49 5.71
N ARG A 5 9.40 -5.93 4.74
CA ARG A 5 8.83 -5.51 3.46
C ARG A 5 8.49 -6.76 2.63
N PHE A 6 7.36 -6.73 1.92
CA PHE A 6 7.07 -7.76 0.91
C PHE A 6 8.17 -7.77 -0.15
N PRO A 7 8.65 -8.93 -0.63
CA PRO A 7 9.81 -8.98 -1.53
C PRO A 7 9.51 -8.27 -2.87
N VAL A 8 10.30 -7.24 -3.15
CA VAL A 8 10.23 -6.37 -4.34
C VAL A 8 11.68 -6.04 -4.74
N GLU A 9 11.99 -5.98 -6.04
CA GLU A 9 13.36 -5.69 -6.50
C GLU A 9 13.76 -4.22 -6.33
N GLU A 10 12.88 -3.27 -6.65
CA GLU A 10 13.14 -1.83 -6.51
C GLU A 10 11.95 -1.11 -5.87
N TYR A 11 10.92 -0.77 -6.65
CA TYR A 11 9.68 -0.17 -6.14
C TYR A 11 8.46 -1.04 -6.44
N ALA A 12 7.48 -0.89 -5.58
CA ALA A 12 6.22 -1.58 -5.71
C ALA A 12 5.40 -1.05 -6.90
N THR A 13 4.64 -1.98 -7.49
CA THR A 13 3.71 -1.74 -8.59
C THR A 13 2.28 -1.90 -8.08
N LEU A 14 1.39 -1.11 -8.66
CA LEU A 14 -0.04 -1.14 -8.37
C LEU A 14 -0.82 -1.36 -9.67
N GLU A 15 -1.75 -2.30 -9.63
CA GLU A 15 -2.77 -2.50 -10.65
C GLU A 15 -4.14 -2.15 -10.06
N LEU A 16 -4.84 -1.21 -10.70
CA LEU A 16 -6.20 -0.86 -10.35
C LEU A 16 -7.17 -1.81 -11.07
N ASN A 17 -7.64 -2.85 -10.39
CA ASN A 17 -8.50 -3.86 -11.02
C ASN A 17 -9.95 -3.38 -11.14
N GLN A 18 -10.52 -2.91 -10.04
CA GLN A 18 -11.89 -2.39 -10.00
C GLN A 18 -11.96 -1.30 -8.92
N VAL A 19 -11.85 -0.05 -9.33
CA VAL A 19 -11.86 1.09 -8.40
C VAL A 19 -12.79 2.18 -8.86
N ALA A 20 -13.52 2.79 -7.93
CA ALA A 20 -14.49 3.85 -8.24
C ALA A 20 -13.85 5.23 -8.37
N PHE A 21 -12.77 5.52 -7.63
CA PHE A 21 -12.22 6.88 -7.48
C PHE A 21 -11.82 7.60 -8.78
N PRO A 22 -11.31 6.94 -9.86
CA PRO A 22 -11.03 7.66 -11.11
C PRO A 22 -12.31 8.13 -11.81
N LYS A 23 -13.42 7.40 -11.63
CA LYS A 23 -14.72 7.71 -12.23
C LYS A 23 -15.52 8.70 -11.40
N THR A 24 -15.44 8.62 -10.07
CA THR A 24 -16.21 9.47 -9.14
C THR A 24 -15.50 10.78 -8.80
N GLY A 25 -14.26 10.98 -9.25
CA GLY A 25 -13.49 12.18 -8.94
C GLY A 25 -12.95 12.22 -7.51
N MET A 26 -12.98 11.09 -6.79
CA MET A 26 -12.44 10.94 -5.44
C MET A 26 -10.90 10.84 -5.45
N VAL A 27 -10.28 11.79 -6.13
CA VAL A 27 -8.84 11.88 -6.35
C VAL A 27 -8.31 13.12 -5.64
N VAL A 28 -7.29 12.91 -4.82
CA VAL A 28 -6.49 13.97 -4.22
C VAL A 28 -5.23 14.14 -5.07
N SER A 29 -5.04 15.36 -5.55
CA SER A 29 -3.87 15.80 -6.30
C SER A 29 -3.49 17.21 -5.83
N GLN A 30 -2.32 17.69 -6.22
CA GLN A 30 -1.81 19.02 -5.83
C GLN A 30 -1.74 19.23 -4.30
N THR A 31 -1.65 18.14 -3.53
CA THR A 31 -1.33 18.17 -2.10
C THR A 31 0.07 17.59 -1.93
N PRO A 32 1.00 18.28 -1.24
CA PRO A 32 2.38 17.85 -1.12
C PRO A 32 2.51 16.67 -0.15
N LEU A 33 3.54 15.85 -0.36
CA LEU A 33 3.97 14.84 0.60
C LEU A 33 4.57 15.48 1.86
N GLY A 34 4.28 14.87 3.00
CA GLY A 34 4.87 15.24 4.29
C GLY A 34 6.37 15.01 4.35
N ALA A 35 7.02 15.70 5.30
CA ALA A 35 8.47 15.75 5.43
C ALA A 35 9.16 14.39 5.66
N LYS A 36 8.42 13.39 6.15
CA LYS A 36 8.94 12.05 6.43
C LYS A 36 9.09 11.17 5.19
N PHE A 37 8.53 11.56 4.04
CA PHE A 37 8.84 10.93 2.76
C PHE A 37 10.19 11.45 2.27
N THR A 38 11.29 10.83 2.67
CA THR A 38 12.64 11.32 2.34
C THR A 38 13.61 10.17 2.17
N THR A 39 14.65 10.39 1.36
CA THR A 39 15.81 9.50 1.25
C THR A 39 16.90 9.83 2.28
N ASP A 40 16.74 10.94 3.02
CA ASP A 40 17.64 11.34 4.09
C ASP A 40 17.46 10.44 5.32
N SER A 41 18.43 9.55 5.55
CA SER A 41 18.44 8.60 6.66
C SER A 41 18.59 9.26 8.03
N SER A 42 18.90 10.57 8.11
CA SER A 42 18.95 11.31 9.36
C SER A 42 17.57 11.70 9.90
N VAL A 43 16.53 11.67 9.05
CA VAL A 43 15.15 11.99 9.47
C VAL A 43 14.58 10.83 10.28
N SER A 44 14.31 11.09 11.56
CA SER A 44 13.72 10.09 12.47
C SER A 44 12.34 9.65 11.98
N GLY A 45 12.16 8.34 11.80
CA GLY A 45 10.92 7.77 11.29
C GLY A 45 10.65 8.09 9.82
N ALA A 46 11.69 8.34 9.02
CA ALA A 46 11.58 8.43 7.57
C ALA A 46 10.89 7.19 7.00
N TYR A 47 9.95 7.40 6.07
CA TYR A 47 9.26 6.32 5.38
C TYR A 47 10.00 5.84 4.13
N GLY A 48 11.08 6.54 3.76
CA GLY A 48 11.70 6.42 2.44
C GLY A 48 10.94 7.24 1.41
N VAL A 49 11.09 6.84 0.16
CA VAL A 49 10.36 7.40 -0.98
C VAL A 49 8.89 6.98 -0.99
N CYS A 50 8.04 7.81 -1.60
CA CYS A 50 6.66 7.45 -1.90
C CYS A 50 6.60 6.67 -3.21
N GLU A 51 5.97 5.49 -3.16
CA GLU A 51 5.78 4.58 -4.30
C GLU A 51 4.30 4.23 -4.50
N ASN A 52 3.99 3.58 -5.62
CA ASN A 52 2.63 3.16 -5.93
C ASN A 52 2.18 2.02 -5.01
N GLY A 53 0.92 2.07 -4.58
CA GLY A 53 0.32 1.10 -3.66
C GLY A 53 0.45 1.43 -2.18
N MET A 54 1.20 2.48 -1.81
CA MET A 54 1.21 2.99 -0.43
C MET A 54 -0.17 3.52 -0.03
N TRP A 55 -0.55 3.24 1.22
CA TRP A 55 -1.76 3.75 1.87
C TRP A 55 -1.42 4.99 2.68
N VAL A 56 -2.02 6.12 2.32
CA VAL A 56 -1.71 7.43 2.88
C VAL A 56 -2.98 8.12 3.34
N VAL A 57 -2.86 9.00 4.33
CA VAL A 57 -3.94 9.88 4.74
C VAL A 57 -3.94 11.08 3.81
N ALA A 58 -4.98 11.15 2.96
CA ALA A 58 -5.12 12.21 1.97
C ALA A 58 -6.11 13.26 2.46
N ASP A 59 -5.76 13.93 3.56
CA ASP A 59 -6.57 14.99 4.14
C ASP A 59 -6.24 16.35 3.52
N LYS A 60 -7.10 16.79 2.59
CA LYS A 60 -6.97 18.11 1.95
C LYS A 60 -7.02 19.27 2.96
N ALA A 61 -7.74 19.12 4.08
CA ALA A 61 -7.82 20.19 5.09
C ALA A 61 -6.50 20.36 5.85
N ALA A 62 -5.76 19.27 6.05
CA ALA A 62 -4.41 19.32 6.62
C ALA A 62 -3.37 19.86 5.62
N GLY A 63 -3.68 19.84 4.32
CA GLY A 63 -2.81 20.37 3.27
C GLY A 63 -1.55 19.53 3.03
N VAL A 64 -1.52 18.29 3.52
CA VAL A 64 -0.38 17.38 3.42
C VAL A 64 -0.85 15.94 3.27
N ILE A 65 -0.11 15.15 2.50
CA ILE A 65 -0.26 13.70 2.39
C ILE A 65 0.81 13.05 3.26
N ASP A 66 0.39 12.30 4.29
CA ASP A 66 1.30 11.63 5.23
C ASP A 66 0.89 10.16 5.41
N ALA A 67 1.76 9.37 6.04
CA ALA A 67 1.39 8.04 6.51
C ALA A 67 0.31 8.13 7.59
N PRO A 68 -0.54 7.10 7.73
CA PRO A 68 -1.50 7.01 8.83
C PRO A 68 -0.77 6.99 10.18
N ALA A 69 -1.00 8.00 11.01
CA ALA A 69 -0.52 8.07 12.39
C ALA A 69 -1.30 7.12 13.32
N ALA A 70 -2.57 6.86 13.00
CA ALA A 70 -3.43 5.93 13.71
C ALA A 70 -4.27 5.07 12.74
N VAL A 71 -4.72 3.91 13.24
CA VAL A 71 -5.57 2.97 12.49
C VAL A 71 -6.91 3.59 12.09
N THR A 72 -7.40 4.56 12.87
CA THR A 72 -8.69 5.24 12.68
C THR A 72 -8.57 6.53 11.88
N ASP A 73 -7.43 6.78 11.23
CA ASP A 73 -7.22 8.05 10.55
C ASP A 73 -8.21 8.30 9.41
N LYS A 74 -8.30 9.59 9.07
CA LYS A 74 -9.11 10.21 7.99
C LYS A 74 -8.91 9.49 6.64
N PRO A 75 -9.70 9.79 5.59
CA PRO A 75 -9.93 8.86 4.50
C PRO A 75 -8.64 8.33 3.89
N ILE A 76 -8.47 7.01 3.98
CA ILE A 76 -7.30 6.31 3.47
C ILE A 76 -7.36 6.33 1.95
N GLY A 77 -6.30 6.84 1.36
CA GLY A 77 -6.09 6.83 -0.07
C GLY A 77 -4.95 5.91 -0.46
N ILE A 78 -4.97 5.48 -1.72
CA ILE A 78 -3.89 4.72 -2.33
C ILE A 78 -3.13 5.59 -3.33
N VAL A 79 -1.80 5.57 -3.26
CA VAL A 79 -0.94 6.24 -4.24
C VAL A 79 -0.99 5.47 -5.55
N TYR A 80 -1.41 6.12 -6.63
CA TYR A 80 -1.58 5.51 -7.95
C TYR A 80 -1.04 6.42 -9.06
N THR A 81 0.09 7.09 -8.79
CA THR A 81 0.62 8.05 -9.75
C THR A 81 1.06 7.32 -11.02
N ALA A 82 0.69 7.86 -12.18
CA ALA A 82 1.04 7.28 -13.46
C ALA A 82 2.57 7.11 -13.55
N GLU A 83 3.00 5.88 -13.82
CA GLU A 83 4.40 5.59 -14.08
C GLU A 83 4.77 6.22 -15.42
N LYS A 84 5.75 7.12 -15.39
CA LYS A 84 6.35 7.70 -16.59
C LYS A 84 7.76 7.15 -16.70
N GLU A 85 8.16 6.73 -17.89
CA GLU A 85 9.56 6.41 -18.16
C GLU A 85 10.36 7.71 -18.14
N TYR A 86 11.33 7.80 -17.22
CA TYR A 86 12.20 8.96 -17.07
C TYR A 86 13.62 8.71 -17.60
N ASP A 87 13.97 7.45 -17.86
CA ASP A 87 15.32 7.05 -18.27
C ASP A 87 15.25 6.11 -19.48
N MET A 88 16.13 6.37 -20.45
CA MET A 88 16.32 5.57 -21.65
C MET A 88 17.17 4.30 -21.42
N TYR A 89 17.69 4.10 -20.21
CA TYR A 89 18.47 2.91 -19.85
C TYR A 89 17.72 1.95 -18.91
N HIS A 90 16.67 2.44 -18.25
CA HIS A 90 15.85 1.67 -17.32
C HIS A 90 14.39 1.72 -17.78
N TYR A 91 14.03 0.79 -18.68
CA TYR A 91 12.68 0.66 -19.24
C TYR A 91 11.83 -0.29 -18.42
N GLY A 92 10.51 -0.02 -18.39
CA GLY A 92 9.53 -0.91 -17.78
C GLY A 92 9.05 -0.49 -16.38
N LEU A 93 8.14 -1.32 -15.87
CA LEU A 93 7.52 -1.18 -14.54
C LEU A 93 8.56 -1.47 -13.44
N LYS A 94 8.38 -0.91 -12.23
CA LYS A 94 9.24 -0.98 -11.00
C LYS A 94 10.17 0.20 -10.74
N THR A 95 10.39 1.07 -11.72
CA THR A 95 11.32 2.22 -11.58
C THR A 95 10.63 3.46 -11.00
N PHE A 96 9.30 3.42 -10.89
CA PHE A 96 8.50 4.54 -10.40
C PHE A 96 8.34 4.52 -8.88
N GLY A 97 9.16 5.32 -8.21
CA GLY A 97 9.10 5.47 -6.75
C GLY A 97 10.05 6.53 -6.21
N ARG A 98 10.17 7.70 -6.85
CA ARG A 98 11.08 8.76 -6.36
C ARG A 98 10.37 10.04 -5.97
N LYS A 99 9.15 9.94 -5.42
CA LYS A 99 8.50 11.11 -4.83
C LYS A 99 8.95 11.26 -3.38
N VAL A 100 9.42 12.44 -3.03
CA VAL A 100 9.85 12.79 -1.67
C VAL A 100 9.05 13.99 -1.17
N ALA A 101 9.36 14.47 0.03
CA ALA A 101 8.71 15.61 0.66
C ALA A 101 8.58 16.80 -0.32
N GLY A 102 7.39 17.38 -0.38
CA GLY A 102 7.06 18.46 -1.31
C GLY A 102 6.61 18.02 -2.71
N ASP A 103 6.80 16.75 -3.09
CA ASP A 103 6.21 16.23 -4.33
C ASP A 103 4.70 16.03 -4.21
N TYR A 104 4.04 16.06 -5.38
CA TYR A 104 2.59 15.97 -5.49
C TYR A 104 2.18 14.64 -6.15
N PRO A 105 1.92 13.57 -5.37
CA PRO A 105 1.38 12.32 -5.91
C PRO A 105 -0.10 12.47 -6.28
N ARG A 106 -0.59 11.53 -7.09
CA ARG A 106 -2.02 11.29 -7.27
C ARG A 106 -2.45 10.19 -6.30
N VAL A 107 -3.46 10.50 -5.49
CA VAL A 107 -3.98 9.59 -4.48
C VAL A 107 -5.48 9.39 -4.69
N GLY A 108 -5.90 8.14 -4.80
CA GLY A 108 -7.30 7.76 -4.96
C GLY A 108 -7.86 7.41 -3.60
N ILE A 109 -8.94 8.06 -3.15
CA ILE A 109 -9.59 7.69 -1.89
C ILE A 109 -10.27 6.34 -2.09
N LEU A 110 -9.88 5.36 -1.27
CA LEU A 110 -10.43 4.01 -1.36
C LEU A 110 -11.90 4.00 -0.90
N GLY A 111 -12.72 3.25 -1.61
CA GLY A 111 -14.11 2.94 -1.26
C GLY A 111 -14.31 1.48 -0.88
N VAL A 112 -15.42 1.18 -0.21
CA VAL A 112 -15.84 -0.21 0.01
C VAL A 112 -16.12 -0.88 -1.34
N GLY A 113 -15.59 -2.09 -1.53
CA GLY A 113 -15.71 -2.87 -2.75
C GLY A 113 -14.58 -2.64 -3.76
N ASP A 114 -13.76 -1.60 -3.59
CA ASP A 114 -12.59 -1.36 -4.44
C ASP A 114 -11.62 -2.54 -4.38
N THR A 115 -11.16 -3.00 -5.53
CA THR A 115 -10.24 -4.12 -5.68
C THR A 115 -8.99 -3.66 -6.40
N VAL A 116 -7.85 -3.92 -5.77
CA VAL A 116 -6.53 -3.58 -6.32
C VAL A 116 -5.58 -4.74 -6.15
N THR A 117 -4.50 -4.71 -6.91
CA THR A 117 -3.40 -5.64 -6.76
C THR A 117 -2.11 -4.88 -6.60
N THR A 118 -1.35 -5.22 -5.57
CA THR A 118 -0.05 -4.60 -5.34
C THR A 118 0.89 -5.55 -4.61
N ASN A 119 2.19 -5.33 -4.80
CA ASN A 119 3.28 -5.85 -4.00
C ASN A 119 3.75 -4.83 -2.93
N CYS A 120 3.10 -3.66 -2.84
CA CYS A 120 3.36 -2.65 -1.81
C CYS A 120 2.76 -3.07 -0.46
N LEU A 121 3.33 -4.08 0.16
CA LEU A 121 2.86 -4.64 1.42
C LEU A 121 4.01 -4.82 2.42
N GLN A 122 3.68 -4.99 3.69
CA GLN A 122 4.61 -5.43 4.72
C GLN A 122 3.95 -6.49 5.59
N TYR A 123 4.75 -7.19 6.38
CA TYR A 123 4.25 -8.22 7.28
C TYR A 123 5.09 -8.29 8.56
N ASN A 124 4.45 -8.69 9.65
CA ASN A 124 5.12 -8.90 10.93
C ASN A 124 5.66 -10.33 11.02
N THR A 125 6.90 -10.49 11.50
CA THR A 125 7.55 -11.78 11.75
C THR A 125 6.77 -12.74 12.67
N ASP A 126 5.92 -12.21 13.55
CA ASP A 126 5.05 -13.02 14.41
C ASP A 126 3.89 -13.66 13.64
N ASN A 127 3.37 -12.95 12.63
CA ASN A 127 2.34 -13.48 11.75
C ASN A 127 2.96 -14.45 10.74
N PHE A 128 4.12 -14.08 10.17
CA PHE A 128 4.83 -14.86 9.16
C PHE A 128 6.33 -14.83 9.43
N ALA A 129 6.92 -15.96 9.79
CA ALA A 129 8.31 -16.02 10.23
C ALA A 129 9.33 -15.51 9.19
N ASN A 130 9.03 -15.66 7.89
CA ASN A 130 9.88 -15.25 6.77
C ASN A 130 9.06 -15.18 5.46
N ASP A 131 9.69 -14.74 4.37
CA ASP A 131 9.06 -14.63 3.05
C ASP A 131 8.50 -15.97 2.55
N THR A 132 9.19 -17.08 2.84
CA THR A 132 8.72 -18.42 2.46
C THR A 132 7.42 -18.78 3.19
N ALA A 133 7.33 -18.51 4.49
CA ALA A 133 6.13 -18.76 5.28
C ALA A 133 4.94 -17.91 4.82
N LEU A 134 5.20 -16.65 4.43
CA LEU A 134 4.19 -15.77 3.84
C LEU A 134 3.72 -16.32 2.49
N ASP A 135 4.64 -16.66 1.59
CA ASP A 135 4.35 -17.19 0.26
C ASP A 135 3.54 -18.50 0.33
N THR A 136 3.93 -19.42 1.21
CA THR A 136 3.17 -20.66 1.44
C THR A 136 1.76 -20.39 1.94
N TYR A 137 1.58 -19.45 2.87
CA TYR A 137 0.25 -19.10 3.38
C TYR A 137 -0.63 -18.48 2.30
N LEU A 138 -0.09 -17.52 1.54
CA LEU A 138 -0.84 -16.80 0.49
C LEU A 138 -1.17 -17.67 -0.73
N LYS A 139 -0.41 -18.75 -0.98
CA LYS A 139 -0.74 -19.78 -1.99
C LYS A 139 -1.86 -20.72 -1.58
N GLY A 140 -2.21 -20.75 -0.29
CA GLY A 140 -3.30 -21.58 0.22
C GLY A 140 -4.68 -21.10 -0.22
N ASP A 141 -5.71 -21.77 0.28
CA ASP A 141 -7.09 -21.31 0.10
C ASP A 141 -7.38 -20.14 1.05
N LEU A 142 -7.59 -18.95 0.50
CA LEU A 142 -7.87 -17.70 1.24
C LEU A 142 -9.38 -17.43 1.39
N THR A 143 -10.23 -18.32 0.86
CA THR A 143 -11.70 -18.15 0.82
C THR A 143 -12.40 -18.54 2.12
N ALA A 144 -11.81 -19.44 2.92
CA ALA A 144 -12.33 -19.81 4.22
C ALA A 144 -11.93 -18.80 5.31
N ALA A 145 -12.77 -18.62 6.34
CA ALA A 145 -12.50 -17.66 7.42
C ALA A 145 -11.26 -18.04 8.26
N ALA A 146 -11.01 -19.35 8.44
CA ALA A 146 -9.86 -19.86 9.22
C ALA A 146 -8.51 -19.65 8.52
N THR A 147 -8.51 -19.40 7.22
CA THR A 147 -7.31 -19.24 6.38
C THR A 147 -7.28 -17.91 5.65
N ALA A 148 -8.18 -16.99 5.99
CA ALA A 148 -8.24 -15.68 5.37
C ALA A 148 -6.94 -14.90 5.62
N ALA A 149 -6.65 -13.95 4.73
CA ALA A 149 -5.66 -12.91 4.98
C ALA A 149 -6.31 -11.55 4.79
N TYR A 150 -5.82 -10.57 5.53
CA TYR A 150 -6.31 -9.20 5.47
C TYR A 150 -5.16 -8.24 5.25
N VAL A 151 -5.46 -7.14 4.57
CA VAL A 151 -4.56 -6.00 4.40
C VAL A 151 -5.11 -4.87 5.26
N ILE A 152 -4.32 -4.39 6.21
CA ILE A 152 -4.73 -3.42 7.22
C ILE A 152 -3.81 -2.20 7.21
N VAL A 153 -4.32 -1.10 7.76
CA VAL A 153 -3.54 0.11 8.06
C VAL A 153 -2.51 -0.21 9.14
N LYS A 154 -1.26 0.18 8.89
CA LYS A 154 -0.20 0.16 9.90
C LYS A 154 0.07 1.58 10.39
N ALA A 155 -0.29 1.87 11.64
CA ALA A 155 0.04 3.14 12.26
C ALA A 155 1.56 3.42 12.18
N GLY A 156 1.91 4.62 11.74
CA GLY A 156 3.29 5.07 11.52
C GLY A 156 3.94 4.56 10.23
N SER A 157 3.21 3.91 9.33
CA SER A 157 3.77 3.41 8.07
C SER A 157 2.82 3.61 6.89
N PRO A 158 3.29 4.15 5.75
CA PRO A 158 2.47 4.27 4.54
C PRO A 158 2.36 2.94 3.79
N VAL A 159 3.03 1.89 4.26
CA VAL A 159 2.94 0.55 3.68
C VAL A 159 1.87 -0.23 4.45
N PRO A 160 0.81 -0.73 3.81
CA PRO A 160 -0.19 -1.54 4.50
C PRO A 160 0.37 -2.91 4.92
N GLU A 161 -0.13 -3.43 6.06
CA GLU A 161 0.31 -4.70 6.65
C GLU A 161 -0.60 -5.87 6.27
N ILE A 162 -0.03 -7.02 5.91
CA ILE A 162 -0.75 -8.28 5.75
C ILE A 162 -0.82 -9.01 7.10
N VAL A 163 -2.00 -9.46 7.48
CA VAL A 163 -2.28 -10.23 8.70
C VAL A 163 -3.14 -11.46 8.43
N LYS A 164 -2.99 -12.50 9.27
CA LYS A 164 -3.80 -13.74 9.19
C LYS A 164 -5.22 -13.57 9.74
N ALA A 165 -5.41 -12.61 10.64
CA ALA A 165 -6.69 -12.29 11.23
C ALA A 165 -6.75 -10.80 11.54
N LEU A 166 -7.95 -10.22 11.50
CA LEU A 166 -8.15 -8.86 11.97
C LEU A 166 -7.91 -8.78 13.48
N PRO A 167 -7.22 -7.73 13.97
CA PRO A 167 -7.20 -7.44 15.40
C PRO A 167 -8.62 -7.32 15.97
N GLN A 168 -8.80 -7.73 17.23
CA GLN A 168 -10.10 -7.60 17.89
C GLN A 168 -10.57 -6.15 17.86
N ASN A 169 -11.82 -5.91 17.46
CA ASN A 169 -12.42 -4.57 17.32
C ASN A 169 -11.68 -3.63 16.36
N TYR A 170 -11.03 -4.16 15.31
CA TYR A 170 -10.34 -3.35 14.31
C TYR A 170 -11.30 -2.32 13.67
N ALA A 171 -10.98 -1.04 13.85
CA ALA A 171 -11.83 0.08 13.47
C ALA A 171 -11.41 0.81 12.19
N GLY A 172 -10.20 0.51 11.68
CA GLY A 172 -9.64 1.17 10.51
C GLY A 172 -10.09 0.60 9.17
N ALA A 173 -9.57 1.17 8.10
CA ALA A 173 -9.69 0.61 6.76
C ALA A 173 -9.01 -0.76 6.68
N TYR A 174 -9.66 -1.71 6.01
CA TYR A 174 -9.07 -3.00 5.69
C TYR A 174 -9.64 -3.62 4.42
N GLY A 175 -8.79 -4.39 3.76
CA GLY A 175 -9.14 -5.26 2.65
C GLY A 175 -9.01 -6.72 3.02
N ARG A 176 -9.81 -7.58 2.38
CA ARG A 176 -9.62 -9.02 2.41
C ARG A 176 -8.82 -9.44 1.19
N VAL A 177 -7.80 -10.26 1.40
CA VAL A 177 -7.03 -10.85 0.31
C VAL A 177 -7.91 -11.83 -0.46
N VAL A 178 -7.97 -11.65 -1.76
CA VAL A 178 -8.78 -12.45 -2.70
C VAL A 178 -7.90 -13.48 -3.39
N LYS A 179 -6.70 -13.07 -3.81
CA LYS A 179 -5.80 -13.93 -4.59
C LYS A 179 -4.36 -13.50 -4.44
N TYR A 180 -3.47 -14.47 -4.40
CA TYR A 180 -2.04 -14.28 -4.55
C TYR A 180 -1.62 -14.59 -5.99
N TYR A 181 -0.99 -13.63 -6.68
CA TYR A 181 -0.60 -13.79 -8.09
C TYR A 181 0.54 -12.84 -8.46
N THR A 182 0.82 -12.70 -9.76
CA THR A 182 1.87 -11.81 -10.26
C THR A 182 1.33 -10.42 -10.61
N VAL A 183 1.96 -9.36 -10.12
CA VAL A 183 1.72 -7.99 -10.61
C VAL A 183 2.26 -7.82 -12.04
N PRO A 184 1.85 -6.77 -12.78
CA PRO A 184 2.22 -6.59 -14.19
C PRO A 184 3.74 -6.56 -14.47
N ASN A 185 4.56 -6.28 -13.46
CA ASN A 185 6.02 -6.28 -13.55
C ASN A 185 6.66 -7.69 -13.42
N GLY A 186 5.85 -8.75 -13.30
CA GLY A 186 6.29 -10.15 -13.15
C GLY A 186 6.56 -10.60 -11.72
N GLU A 187 6.57 -9.70 -10.74
CA GLU A 187 6.79 -10.03 -9.33
C GLU A 187 5.53 -10.56 -8.67
N LYS A 188 5.72 -11.18 -7.51
CA LYS A 188 4.63 -11.62 -6.65
C LYS A 188 3.88 -10.41 -6.09
N GLY A 189 2.56 -10.53 -5.97
CA GLY A 189 1.69 -9.51 -5.42
C GLY A 189 0.36 -10.08 -4.96
N VAL A 190 -0.42 -9.24 -4.30
CA VAL A 190 -1.66 -9.64 -3.65
C VAL A 190 -2.81 -8.83 -4.18
N LYS A 191 -3.86 -9.52 -4.65
CA LYS A 191 -5.18 -8.94 -4.91
C LYS A 191 -5.94 -8.86 -3.60
N TYR A 192 -6.46 -7.70 -3.26
CA TYR A 192 -7.39 -7.56 -2.14
C TYR A 192 -8.56 -6.67 -2.51
N GLN A 193 -9.69 -6.92 -1.86
CA GLN A 193 -10.90 -6.13 -1.95
C GLN A 193 -11.14 -5.40 -0.63
N MET A 194 -11.34 -4.09 -0.68
CA MET A 194 -11.65 -3.26 0.47
C MET A 194 -13.03 -3.62 1.02
N LEU A 195 -13.09 -4.00 2.30
CA LEU A 195 -14.35 -4.33 2.98
C LEU A 195 -14.79 -3.20 3.93
N ARG A 196 -13.84 -2.36 4.36
CA ARG A 196 -14.09 -1.18 5.18
C ARG A 196 -13.06 -0.11 4.84
N VAL A 197 -13.50 1.14 4.85
CA VAL A 197 -12.67 2.36 4.66
C VAL A 197 -13.06 3.41 5.68
#